data_AF-A2BKW6-F1
#
_entry.id   AF-A2BKW6-F1
#
_cell.length_a   1.000
_cell.length_b   1.000
_cell.length_c   1.000
_cell.angle_alpha   90.00
_cell.angle_beta   90.00
_cell.angle_gamma   90.00
#
_symmetry.space_group_name_H-M   'P 1'
#
loop_
_entity.id
_entity.type
_entity.pdbx_description
1 polymer ?
#
loop_
_entity_poly.entity_id
_entity_poly.type
_entity_poly.pdbx_seq_one_letter_code
_entity_poly.pdbx_strand_id
1 'polypeptide(L)'
;MAHTATRYIGLAAAIERVLRELGGSADVDTVLAEVWKRYVEGGGPEKVTMRLFRHPAGYYWSPDAEEALSVLEAAGKLVRRGRHLVLVG
;
A
#
# COMPACT_ATOMS: atom_id res chain seq x y z
N MET A 1 -1.43 16.19 27.85
CA MET A 1 -1.56 15.96 26.39
C MET A 1 -0.62 14.84 26.03
N ALA A 2 -1.13 13.67 25.61
CA ALA A 2 -0.28 12.57 25.20
C ALA A 2 0.44 12.97 23.90
N HIS A 3 1.77 13.04 23.93
CA HIS A 3 2.56 13.14 22.72
C HIS A 3 2.47 11.80 22.00
N THR A 4 1.49 11.65 21.10
CA THR A 4 1.44 10.50 20.21
C THR A 4 2.64 10.60 19.27
N ALA A 5 3.68 9.80 19.53
CA ALA A 5 4.84 9.72 18.67
C ALA A 5 4.41 9.18 17.30
N THR A 6 4.75 9.91 16.24
CA THR A 6 4.56 9.44 14.87
C THR A 6 5.69 8.47 14.51
N ARG A 7 5.34 7.28 14.00
CA ARG A 7 6.27 6.26 13.54
C ARG A 7 6.13 6.05 12.03
N TYR A 8 7.24 6.15 11.31
CA TYR A 8 7.26 5.75 9.90
C TYR A 8 7.43 4.24 9.78
N ILE A 9 6.60 3.62 8.94
CA ILE A 9 6.66 2.19 8.61
C ILE A 9 7.01 2.00 7.12
N GLY A 10 7.45 0.80 6.75
CA GLY A 10 7.76 0.47 5.36
C GLY A 10 6.48 0.39 4.51
N LEU A 11 6.54 0.88 3.27
CA LEU A 11 5.41 0.85 2.34
C LEU A 11 4.94 -0.58 2.02
N ALA A 12 5.86 -1.53 1.87
CA ALA A 12 5.53 -2.94 1.69
C ALA A 12 4.70 -3.51 2.86
N ALA A 13 5.02 -3.12 4.11
CA ALA A 13 4.28 -3.54 5.29
C ALA A 13 2.88 -2.91 5.34
N ALA A 14 2.76 -1.63 4.94
CA ALA A 14 1.47 -0.96 4.84
C ALA A 14 0.58 -1.60 3.76
N ILE A 15 1.14 -1.90 2.58
CA ILE A 15 0.46 -2.60 1.48
C ILE A 15 0.00 -3.99 1.93
N GLU A 16 0.87 -4.78 2.55
CA GLU A 16 0.53 -6.12 3.06
C GLU A 16 -0.62 -6.03 4.07
N ARG A 17 -0.58 -5.07 5.00
CA ARG A 17 -1.63 -4.89 6.01
C ARG A 17 -2.97 -4.48 5.38
N VAL A 18 -2.97 -3.49 4.48
CA VAL A 18 -4.18 -3.07 3.76
C VAL A 18 -4.77 -4.25 2.99
N LEU A 19 -3.95 -5.02 2.28
CA LEU A 19 -4.42 -6.20 1.57
C LEU A 19 -5.04 -7.23 2.50
N ARG A 20 -4.43 -7.54 3.65
CA ARG A 20 -5.01 -8.47 4.64
C ARG A 20 -6.37 -7.99 5.13
N GLU A 21 -6.51 -6.70 5.42
CA GLU A 21 -7.76 -6.10 5.88
C GLU A 21 -8.85 -6.07 4.80
N LEU A 22 -8.46 -6.02 3.53
CA LEU A 22 -9.36 -6.16 2.38
C LEU A 22 -9.69 -7.63 2.03
N GLY A 23 -9.30 -8.59 2.87
CA GLY A 23 -9.59 -10.02 2.64
C GLY A 23 -8.51 -10.76 1.84
N GLY A 24 -7.31 -10.19 1.71
CA GLY A 24 -6.16 -10.81 1.06
C GLY A 24 -6.09 -10.65 -0.45
N SER A 25 -7.07 -9.98 -1.08
CA SER A 25 -7.14 -9.79 -2.53
C SER A 25 -7.82 -8.47 -2.86
N ALA A 26 -7.19 -7.63 -3.67
CA ALA A 26 -7.76 -6.35 -4.11
C ALA A 26 -7.09 -5.84 -5.39
N ASP A 27 -7.73 -4.91 -6.09
CA ASP A 27 -7.08 -4.20 -7.19
C ASP A 27 -6.05 -3.17 -6.67
N VAL A 28 -5.04 -2.88 -7.49
CA VAL A 28 -3.96 -1.95 -7.16
C VAL A 28 -4.50 -0.57 -6.80
N ASP A 29 -5.53 -0.06 -7.50
CA ASP A 29 -6.05 1.28 -7.25
C ASP A 29 -6.69 1.39 -5.87
N THR A 30 -7.48 0.39 -5.50
CA THR A 30 -8.07 0.27 -4.16
C THR A 30 -6.98 0.21 -3.09
N VAL A 31 -5.93 -0.60 -3.29
CA VAL A 31 -4.83 -0.70 -2.31
C VAL A 31 -4.09 0.62 -2.18
N LEU A 32 -3.72 1.26 -3.28
CA LEU A 32 -3.00 2.55 -3.25
C LEU A 32 -3.84 3.65 -2.60
N ALA A 33 -5.14 3.72 -2.92
CA ALA A 33 -6.05 4.68 -2.32
C ALA A 33 -6.18 4.48 -0.81
N GLU A 34 -6.32 3.23 -0.35
CA GLU A 34 -6.42 2.91 1.07
C GLU A 34 -5.10 3.17 1.81
N VAL A 35 -3.94 2.82 1.23
CA VAL A 35 -2.63 3.16 1.82
C VAL A 35 -2.46 4.67 1.93
N TRP A 36 -2.80 5.43 0.88
CA TRP A 36 -2.72 6.89 0.88
C TRP A 36 -3.59 7.49 1.98
N LYS A 37 -4.87 7.12 2.01
CA LYS A 37 -5.85 7.62 2.98
C LYS A 37 -5.43 7.33 4.42
N ARG A 38 -4.90 6.13 4.70
CA ARG A 38 -4.61 5.69 6.07
C ARG A 38 -3.26 6.14 6.59
N TYR A 39 -2.22 6.07 5.75
CA TYR A 39 -0.83 6.22 6.19
C TYR A 39 -0.14 7.46 5.62
N VAL A 40 -0.68 8.11 4.60
CA VAL A 40 -0.14 9.38 4.09
C VAL A 40 -0.95 10.54 4.64
N GLU A 41 -2.26 10.56 4.36
CA GLU A 41 -3.15 11.63 4.81
C GLU A 41 -3.66 11.44 6.25
N GLY A 42 -3.93 10.20 6.66
CA GLY A 42 -4.58 9.90 7.94
C GLY A 42 -3.80 10.39 9.17
N GLY A 43 -4.50 10.89 10.19
CA GLY A 43 -3.89 11.41 11.43
C GLY A 43 -3.42 10.35 12.44
N GLY A 44 -3.24 9.10 12.01
CA GLY A 44 -2.83 8.00 12.86
C GLY A 44 -1.36 8.07 13.32
N PRO A 45 -0.96 7.25 14.30
CA PRO A 45 0.40 7.22 14.81
C PRO A 45 1.41 6.64 13.80
N GLU A 46 0.95 5.90 12.78
CA GLU A 46 1.81 5.31 11.75
C GLU A 46 1.68 6.05 10.42
N LYS A 47 2.83 6.29 9.77
CA LYS A 47 2.93 6.99 8.49
C LYS A 47 3.78 6.23 7.48
N VAL A 48 3.52 6.45 6.19
CA VAL A 48 4.41 6.03 5.09
C VAL A 48 4.72 7.22 4.20
N THR A 49 5.90 7.18 3.57
CA THR A 49 6.23 8.10 2.48
C THR A 49 5.97 7.38 1.17
N MET A 50 5.12 7.98 0.32
CA MET A 50 4.77 7.46 -0.99
C MET A 50 4.34 8.63 -1.87
N ARG A 51 4.66 8.60 -3.15
CA ARG A 51 4.08 9.50 -4.15
C ARG A 51 2.92 8.81 -4.85
N LEU A 52 1.79 9.49 -5.01
CA LEU A 52 0.63 8.96 -5.70
C LEU A 52 0.27 9.84 -6.89
N PHE A 53 0.14 9.22 -8.06
CA PHE A 53 -0.21 9.86 -9.32
C PHE A 53 -1.50 9.26 -9.86
N ARG A 54 -2.25 10.07 -10.63
CA ARG A 54 -3.39 9.60 -11.41
C ARG A 54 -3.02 9.56 -12.88
N HIS A 55 -3.05 8.38 -13.47
CA HIS A 55 -2.77 8.19 -14.89
C HIS A 55 -3.95 8.72 -15.75
N PRO A 56 -3.70 9.25 -16.97
CA PRO A 56 -4.77 9.71 -17.86
C PRO A 56 -5.83 8.66 -18.19
N ALA A 57 -5.46 7.37 -18.15
CA ALA A 57 -6.38 6.25 -18.34
C ALA A 57 -7.29 5.96 -17.12
N GLY A 58 -7.21 6.77 -16.05
CA GLY A 58 -8.14 6.73 -14.92
C GLY A 58 -7.66 5.99 -13.68
N TYR A 59 -6.52 5.29 -13.73
CA TYR A 59 -5.98 4.50 -12.63
C TYR A 59 -4.90 5.24 -11.80
N TYR A 60 -4.64 4.76 -10.58
CA TYR A 60 -3.57 5.23 -9.72
C TYR A 60 -2.24 4.53 -10.01
N TRP A 61 -1.15 5.28 -9.84
CA TRP A 61 0.20 4.79 -10.00
C TRP A 61 1.14 5.43 -8.97
N SER A 62 2.09 4.64 -8.49
CA SER A 62 3.12 5.09 -7.56
C SER A 62 4.42 4.32 -7.82
N PRO A 63 5.54 4.99 -8.13
CA PRO A 63 6.82 4.30 -8.33
C PRO A 63 7.30 3.64 -7.04
N ASP A 64 7.04 4.27 -5.89
CA ASP A 64 7.42 3.75 -4.58
C ASP A 64 6.60 2.47 -4.27
N ALA A 65 5.33 2.43 -4.67
CA ALA A 65 4.51 1.23 -4.52
C ALA A 65 4.91 0.12 -5.49
N GLU A 66 5.29 0.44 -6.74
CA GLU A 66 5.80 -0.56 -7.68
C GLU A 66 7.05 -1.28 -7.15
N GLU A 67 7.96 -0.54 -6.52
CA GLU A 67 9.12 -1.11 -5.83
C GLU A 67 8.68 -2.00 -4.66
N ALA A 68 7.79 -1.49 -3.81
CA ALA A 68 7.29 -2.24 -2.65
C ALA A 68 6.56 -3.54 -3.05
N LEU A 69 5.75 -3.50 -4.12
CA LEU A 69 5.08 -4.69 -4.66
C LEU A 69 6.10 -5.69 -5.20
N SER A 70 7.13 -5.23 -5.89
CA SER A 70 8.21 -6.09 -6.41
C SER A 70 8.97 -6.79 -5.27
N VAL A 71 9.19 -6.10 -4.15
CA VAL A 71 9.77 -6.69 -2.93
C VAL A 71 8.86 -7.79 -2.34
N LEU A 72 7.55 -7.55 -2.27
CA LEU A 72 6.60 -8.55 -1.75
C LEU A 72 6.50 -9.79 -2.64
N GLU A 73 6.56 -9.60 -3.96
CA GLU A 73 6.60 -10.70 -4.93
C GLU A 73 7.89 -11.51 -4.84
N ALA A 74 9.04 -10.83 -4.76
CA ALA A 74 10.33 -11.48 -4.58
C ALA A 74 10.40 -12.27 -3.26
N ALA A 75 9.70 -11.81 -2.23
CA ALA A 75 9.55 -12.51 -0.96
C ALA A 75 8.52 -13.67 -1.00
N GLY A 76 7.84 -13.89 -2.13
CA GLY A 76 6.81 -14.93 -2.28
C GLY A 76 5.54 -14.66 -1.48
N LYS A 77 5.31 -13.42 -1.03
CA LYS A 77 4.15 -13.04 -0.20
C LYS A 77 2.96 -12.51 -0.99
N LEU A 78 3.19 -12.17 -2.26
CA LEU A 78 2.20 -11.53 -3.11
C LEU A 78 2.35 -12.05 -4.55
N VAL A 79 1.24 -12.14 -5.26
CA VAL A 79 1.20 -12.39 -6.71
C VAL A 79 0.35 -11.33 -7.39
N ARG A 80 0.89 -10.71 -8.45
CA ARG A 80 0.13 -9.86 -9.39
C ARG A 80 -0.56 -10.67 -10.48
N ARG A 81 -1.84 -10.38 -10.70
CA ARG A 81 -2.65 -10.84 -11.84
C ARG A 81 -3.18 -9.61 -12.58
N GLY A 82 -2.36 -9.04 -13.45
CA GLY A 82 -2.63 -7.72 -14.05
C GLY A 82 -2.63 -6.64 -12.97
N ARG A 83 -3.73 -5.88 -12.85
CA ARG A 83 -3.92 -4.89 -11.76
C ARG A 83 -4.53 -5.46 -10.49
N HIS A 84 -4.61 -6.78 -10.34
CA HIS A 84 -5.11 -7.43 -9.13
C HIS A 84 -3.97 -8.01 -8.30
N LEU A 85 -3.99 -7.76 -7.00
CA LEU A 85 -3.00 -8.19 -6.01
C LEU A 85 -3.61 -9.27 -5.13
N VAL A 86 -2.88 -10.35 -4.93
CA VAL A 86 -3.31 -11.46 -4.07
C VAL A 86 -2.18 -11.81 -3.11
N LEU A 87 -2.46 -11.83 -1.81
CA LEU A 87 -1.51 -12.33 -0.82
C LEU A 87 -1.38 -13.84 -0.91
N VAL A 88 -0.14 -14.30 -0.77
CA VAL A 88 0.19 -15.72 -0.64
C VAL A 88 0.33 -16.02 0.85
N GLY A 89 -0.41 -17.02 1.32
CA GLY A 89 -0.50 -17.42 2.73
C GLY A 89 0.77 -18.08 3.25
#